data_AF-A0A2I0NNC4-F1
#
_entry.id   AF-A0A2I0NNC4-F1
#
_cell.length_a   1.000
_cell.length_b   1.000
_cell.length_c   1.000
_cell.angle_alpha   90.00
_cell.angle_beta   90.00
_cell.angle_gamma   90.00
#
_symmetry.space_group_name_H-M   'P 1'
#
loop_
_entity.id
_entity.type
_entity.pdbx_description
1 polymer ?
#
loop_
_entity_poly.entity_id
_entity_poly.type
_entity_poly.pdbx_seq_one_letter_code
_entity_poly.pdbx_strand_id
1 'polypeptide(L)'
;MGLTGAQSADPVILFDETVALTAGTFECTASSGESYTVDYRTPLGALQAVAELEDFTYEVTDKKWVADSNEVLLLDDIGEYPYVKGENEWACYVNGALKDGYSNSADGLNVVALAEGDEVVFCYGDDPTPEVAEVLILIEVTLDESPVTPPPSGWSITLTGAQTETVDQEYFEEGIDHGHVATYTDENGGEWSGMPLWYLVGLVDDIETSDHWTFNDALAAQGYSIKVIADDGYSINFESASVAENDGIIVANTLNGTELPETIGEKEKPCWPLQLIGPDVSAGQKIGGIAEIELIGLSEPSDEWEITLSGAFNRKLTQAEFEDGVGCHGGSYTDGDEQVW
;
A
#
# COMPACT_ATOMS: atom_id res chain seq x y z
N MET A 1 2.14 25.07 56.53
CA MET A 1 2.53 23.96 55.63
C MET A 1 1.27 23.25 55.23
N GLY A 2 0.77 23.56 54.04
CA GLY A 2 -0.27 22.80 53.36
C GLY A 2 0.14 22.81 51.91
N LEU A 3 0.87 21.78 51.48
CA LEU A 3 1.14 21.52 50.08
C LEU A 3 -0.15 20.91 49.53
N THR A 4 -0.91 21.72 48.81
CA THR A 4 -1.95 21.26 47.90
C THR A 4 -1.24 20.43 46.82
N GLY A 5 -1.41 19.12 46.85
CA GLY A 5 -1.10 18.26 45.72
C GLY A 5 -2.03 18.66 44.58
N ALA A 6 -1.46 19.18 43.50
CA ALA A 6 -2.17 19.28 42.23
C ALA A 6 -2.47 17.84 41.78
N GLN A 7 -3.74 17.54 41.60
CA GLN A 7 -4.17 16.35 40.90
C GLN A 7 -3.86 16.63 39.43
N SER A 8 -2.84 15.96 38.87
CA SER A 8 -2.59 15.99 37.43
C SER A 8 -3.83 15.39 36.76
N ALA A 9 -4.34 16.07 35.73
CA ALA A 9 -5.36 15.52 34.87
C ALA A 9 -4.75 14.36 34.08
N ASP A 10 -5.55 13.33 33.78
CA ASP A 10 -5.11 12.23 32.93
C ASP A 10 -4.75 12.79 31.53
N PRO A 11 -3.66 12.32 30.90
CA PRO A 11 -3.23 12.80 29.60
C PRO A 11 -4.23 12.46 28.50
N VAL A 12 -4.27 13.27 27.45
CA VAL A 12 -4.96 12.94 26.20
C VAL A 12 -4.12 11.92 25.45
N ILE A 13 -4.68 10.76 25.13
CA ILE A 13 -4.01 9.73 24.33
C ILE A 13 -4.46 9.89 22.87
N LEU A 14 -3.54 10.21 21.97
CA LEU A 14 -3.81 10.27 20.54
C LEU A 14 -3.66 8.90 19.87
N PHE A 15 -2.81 8.05 20.41
CA PHE A 15 -2.55 6.70 19.91
C PHE A 15 -1.90 5.85 21.01
N ASP A 16 -2.28 4.58 21.11
CA ASP A 16 -1.75 3.59 22.07
C ASP A 16 -1.94 2.16 21.55
N GLU A 17 -1.22 1.83 20.47
CA GLU A 17 -1.28 0.51 19.85
C GLU A 17 0.08 0.09 19.26
N THR A 18 0.12 -1.14 18.74
CA THR A 18 1.28 -1.68 18.01
C THR A 18 1.27 -1.19 16.57
N VAL A 19 2.44 -0.80 16.05
CA VAL A 19 2.61 -0.38 14.65
C VAL A 19 3.64 -1.28 13.96
N ALA A 20 3.28 -1.77 12.78
CA ALA A 20 4.19 -2.53 11.91
C ALA A 20 4.96 -1.58 10.99
N LEU A 21 6.28 -1.51 11.14
CA LEU A 21 7.17 -0.67 10.35
C LEU A 21 7.81 -1.48 9.22
N THR A 22 7.46 -1.13 7.99
CA THR A 22 8.13 -1.63 6.79
C THR A 22 9.57 -1.13 6.75
N ALA A 23 10.47 -1.84 6.08
CA ALA A 23 11.74 -1.22 5.69
C ALA A 23 11.52 -0.20 4.54
N GLY A 24 12.56 0.52 4.15
CA GLY A 24 12.49 1.54 3.09
C GLY A 24 12.41 2.96 3.64
N THR A 25 12.06 3.90 2.77
CA THR A 25 12.11 5.33 3.07
C THR A 25 10.90 6.08 2.54
N PHE A 26 10.61 7.23 3.16
CA PHE A 26 9.62 8.20 2.69
C PHE A 26 10.21 9.61 2.62
N GLU A 27 9.56 10.48 1.86
CA GLU A 27 9.93 11.89 1.76
C GLU A 27 9.24 12.69 2.86
N CYS A 28 10.03 13.29 3.76
CA CYS A 28 9.57 14.15 4.83
C CYS A 28 9.88 15.61 4.49
N THR A 29 8.84 16.42 4.28
CA THR A 29 8.98 17.85 3.99
C THR A 29 9.06 18.66 5.29
N ALA A 30 10.15 19.42 5.47
CA ALA A 30 10.32 20.31 6.61
C ALA A 30 9.56 21.64 6.42
N SER A 31 9.39 22.40 7.50
CA SER A 31 8.76 23.72 7.49
C SER A 31 9.49 24.78 6.65
N SER A 32 10.72 24.51 6.23
CA SER A 32 11.44 25.31 5.21
C SER A 32 10.93 25.11 3.78
N GLY A 33 10.20 24.01 3.54
CA GLY A 33 9.75 23.53 2.23
C GLY A 33 10.69 22.54 1.55
N GLU A 34 11.88 22.29 2.12
CA GLU A 34 12.82 21.28 1.63
C GLU A 34 12.34 19.87 2.04
N SER A 35 12.62 18.87 1.18
CA SER A 35 12.25 17.47 1.44
C SER A 35 13.49 16.63 1.73
N TYR A 36 13.32 15.68 2.65
CA TYR A 36 14.38 14.83 3.17
C TYR A 36 13.92 13.37 3.14
N THR A 37 14.78 12.49 2.66
CA THR A 37 14.53 11.05 2.70
C THR A 37 14.74 10.53 4.12
N VAL A 38 13.71 9.94 4.72
CA VAL A 38 13.71 9.39 6.09
C VAL A 38 13.37 7.91 6.06
N ASP A 39 14.05 7.11 6.88
CA ASP A 39 13.80 5.67 7.00
C ASP A 39 12.53 5.39 7.85
N TYR A 40 11.67 4.49 7.38
CA TYR A 40 10.45 4.09 8.08
C TYR A 40 10.73 3.46 9.46
N ARG A 41 11.88 2.83 9.65
CA ARG A 41 12.30 2.19 10.91
C ARG A 41 13.03 3.17 11.83
N THR A 42 12.48 4.37 11.97
CA THR A 42 12.95 5.43 12.89
C THR A 42 11.77 5.99 13.69
N PRO A 43 11.99 6.70 14.82
CA PRO A 43 10.89 7.37 15.52
C PRO A 43 10.04 8.25 14.61
N LEU A 44 10.66 8.96 13.66
CA LEU A 44 9.92 9.79 12.71
C LEU A 44 9.13 8.95 11.70
N GLY A 45 9.65 7.80 11.29
CA GLY A 45 8.91 6.83 10.47
C GLY A 45 7.73 6.19 11.22
N ALA A 46 7.89 5.89 12.51
CA ALA A 46 6.79 5.43 13.36
C ALA A 46 5.70 6.50 13.50
N LEU A 47 6.09 7.78 13.67
CA LEU A 47 5.14 8.88 13.70
C LEU A 47 4.41 9.05 12.35
N GLN A 48 5.10 8.89 11.22
CA GLN A 48 4.49 8.93 9.89
C GLN A 48 3.42 7.84 9.73
N ALA A 49 3.72 6.61 10.12
CA ALA A 49 2.75 5.51 10.04
C ALA A 49 1.51 5.77 10.90
N VAL A 50 1.69 6.31 12.11
CA VAL A 50 0.56 6.68 12.98
C VAL A 50 -0.22 7.87 12.41
N ALA A 51 0.46 8.85 11.83
CA ALA A 51 -0.18 10.01 11.21
C ALA A 51 -1.10 9.61 10.04
N GLU A 52 -0.68 8.63 9.22
CA GLU A 52 -1.50 8.07 8.14
C GLU A 52 -2.68 7.23 8.67
N LEU A 53 -2.46 6.45 9.73
CA LEU A 53 -3.50 5.60 10.33
C LEU A 53 -4.61 6.42 11.00
N GLU A 54 -4.22 7.47 11.74
CA GLU A 54 -5.12 8.32 12.52
C GLU A 54 -5.56 9.60 11.78
N ASP A 55 -5.15 9.76 10.51
CA ASP A 55 -5.46 10.92 9.66
C ASP A 55 -5.13 12.27 10.33
N PHE A 56 -3.91 12.40 10.87
CA PHE A 56 -3.38 13.67 11.37
C PHE A 56 -2.11 14.10 10.64
N THR A 57 -1.77 15.38 10.79
CA THR A 57 -0.54 15.95 10.24
C THR A 57 0.48 16.25 11.33
N TYR A 58 1.76 16.23 11.00
CA TYR A 58 2.82 16.74 11.86
C TYR A 58 3.75 17.67 11.06
N GLU A 59 4.49 18.53 11.75
CA GLU A 59 5.47 19.44 11.16
C GLU A 59 6.85 19.19 11.77
N VAL A 60 7.87 19.08 10.91
CA VAL A 60 9.27 19.02 11.33
C VAL A 60 10.04 20.24 10.84
N THR A 61 11.16 20.55 11.49
CA THR A 61 12.07 21.61 11.09
C THR A 61 13.48 21.10 10.86
N ASP A 62 14.10 21.65 9.82
CA ASP A 62 15.47 21.42 9.37
C ASP A 62 16.47 22.43 9.99
N LYS A 63 16.08 23.16 11.06
CA LYS A 63 16.95 24.13 11.75
C LYS A 63 18.27 23.52 12.27
N LYS A 64 18.32 22.20 12.48
CA LYS A 64 19.53 21.45 12.87
C LYS A 64 20.18 20.69 11.72
N TRP A 65 19.61 20.75 10.53
CA TRP A 65 20.16 20.11 9.35
C TRP A 65 21.42 20.82 8.87
N VAL A 66 22.53 20.12 8.93
CA VAL A 66 23.79 20.50 8.28
C VAL A 66 24.29 19.25 7.59
N ALA A 67 24.27 19.26 6.25
CA ALA A 67 24.72 18.15 5.42
C ALA A 67 26.15 17.75 5.78
N ASP A 68 26.43 16.45 5.79
CA ASP A 68 27.70 15.84 6.18
C ASP A 68 28.12 16.11 7.65
N SER A 69 27.20 16.55 8.51
CA SER A 69 27.48 16.83 9.93
C SER A 69 26.37 16.34 10.85
N ASN A 70 25.26 17.08 10.93
CA ASN A 70 24.23 16.83 11.94
C ASN A 70 23.05 16.03 11.38
N GLU A 71 22.57 16.38 10.19
CA GLU A 71 21.48 15.68 9.47
C GLU A 71 20.28 15.28 10.36
N VAL A 72 19.86 16.20 11.23
CA VAL A 72 18.75 16.00 12.18
C VAL A 72 17.57 16.87 11.82
N LEU A 73 16.40 16.23 11.76
CA LEU A 73 15.08 16.86 11.75
C LEU A 73 14.54 16.91 13.18
N LEU A 74 13.95 18.04 13.57
CA LEU A 74 13.30 18.22 14.87
C LEU A 74 11.79 18.27 14.68
N LEU A 75 11.04 17.67 15.61
CA LEU A 75 9.58 17.73 15.63
C LEU A 75 9.13 19.08 16.20
N ASP A 76 8.38 19.85 15.42
CA ASP A 76 7.76 21.11 15.86
C ASP A 76 6.31 20.80 16.31
N ASP A 77 5.45 20.30 15.41
CA ASP A 77 4.00 20.23 15.66
C ASP A 77 3.43 18.83 15.40
N ILE A 78 2.36 18.46 16.13
CA ILE A 78 1.47 17.33 15.78
C ILE A 78 0.03 17.80 15.92
N GLY A 79 -0.75 17.75 14.84
CA GLY A 79 -2.15 18.12 14.80
C GLY A 79 -2.40 19.53 15.36
N GLU A 80 -3.21 19.61 16.42
CA GLU A 80 -3.55 20.86 17.11
C GLU A 80 -2.57 21.25 18.24
N TYR A 81 -1.47 20.52 18.39
CA TYR A 81 -0.48 20.68 19.46
C TYR A 81 0.84 21.23 18.91
N PRO A 82 0.95 22.58 18.75
CA PRO A 82 2.13 23.20 18.17
C PRO A 82 3.26 23.36 19.19
N TYR A 83 4.49 23.43 18.71
CA TYR A 83 5.62 23.89 19.51
C TYR A 83 5.45 25.38 19.89
N VAL A 84 5.51 25.66 21.18
CA VAL A 84 5.46 26.99 21.76
C VAL A 84 6.73 27.22 22.57
N LYS A 85 7.62 28.04 22.01
CA LYS A 85 8.95 28.29 22.58
C LYS A 85 8.91 28.70 24.06
N GLY A 86 9.47 27.86 24.92
CA GLY A 86 9.57 28.09 26.37
C GLY A 86 8.27 27.84 27.13
N GLU A 87 7.30 27.22 26.48
CA GLU A 87 6.06 26.68 27.05
C GLU A 87 5.97 25.22 26.58
N ASN A 88 5.04 24.90 25.69
CA ASN A 88 4.80 23.51 25.29
C ASN A 88 5.72 23.05 24.15
N GLU A 89 6.23 21.83 24.24
CA GLU A 89 7.01 21.18 23.20
C GLU A 89 6.69 19.69 23.08
N TRP A 90 7.18 19.07 22.01
CA TRP A 90 7.17 17.61 21.87
C TRP A 90 8.52 17.02 22.30
N ALA A 91 8.49 16.00 23.14
CA ALA A 91 9.64 15.18 23.49
C ALA A 91 9.39 13.72 23.07
N CYS A 92 10.40 13.05 22.52
CA CYS A 92 10.30 11.64 22.12
C CYS A 92 11.20 10.78 23.01
N TYR A 93 10.70 9.63 23.43
CA TYR A 93 11.44 8.63 24.20
C TYR A 93 11.41 7.30 23.47
N VAL A 94 12.56 6.63 23.36
CA VAL A 94 12.65 5.27 22.85
C VAL A 94 13.15 4.38 23.97
N ASN A 95 12.37 3.38 24.37
CA ASN A 95 12.64 2.49 25.51
C ASN A 95 12.96 3.28 26.79
N GLY A 96 12.23 4.37 27.04
CA GLY A 96 12.41 5.27 28.18
C GLY A 96 13.62 6.21 28.10
N ALA A 97 14.41 6.19 27.01
CA ALA A 97 15.53 7.11 26.80
C ALA A 97 15.11 8.29 25.92
N LEU A 98 15.30 9.52 26.40
CA LEU A 98 15.00 10.75 25.67
C LEU A 98 15.82 10.82 24.36
N LYS A 99 15.13 11.11 23.25
CA LYS A 99 15.68 11.31 21.91
C LYS A 99 15.42 12.73 21.43
N ASP A 100 16.35 13.63 21.74
CA ASP A 100 16.16 15.07 21.47
C ASP A 100 16.67 15.51 20.09
N GLY A 101 17.63 14.79 19.49
CA GLY A 101 18.38 15.17 18.28
C GLY A 101 19.16 16.49 18.36
N TYR A 102 18.79 17.40 19.26
CA TYR A 102 19.29 18.75 19.39
C TYR A 102 20.66 18.77 20.06
N SER A 103 20.82 17.97 21.12
CA SER A 103 22.03 17.88 21.95
C SER A 103 23.01 16.86 21.38
N ASN A 104 22.48 15.82 20.75
CA ASN A 104 23.25 14.74 20.13
C ASN A 104 22.57 14.29 18.83
N SER A 105 23.27 14.38 17.70
CA SER A 105 22.69 13.99 16.40
C SER A 105 22.35 12.50 16.30
N ALA A 106 23.05 11.65 17.06
CA ALA A 106 22.74 10.21 17.12
C ALA A 106 21.39 9.92 17.79
N ASP A 107 20.81 10.90 18.49
CA ASP A 107 19.50 10.82 19.11
C ASP A 107 18.42 11.54 18.29
N GLY A 108 18.70 11.86 17.01
CA GLY A 108 17.73 12.46 16.09
C GLY A 108 16.59 11.50 15.74
N LEU A 109 15.37 12.02 15.62
CA LEU A 109 14.16 11.21 15.37
C LEU A 109 14.18 10.55 13.99
N ASN A 110 14.90 11.13 13.04
CA ASN A 110 15.16 10.58 11.70
C ASN A 110 16.44 9.73 11.64
N VAL A 111 17.14 9.52 12.76
CA VAL A 111 18.47 8.88 12.83
C VAL A 111 18.46 7.62 13.68
N VAL A 112 17.70 7.62 14.78
CA VAL A 112 17.60 6.47 15.68
C VAL A 112 16.91 5.32 14.95
N ALA A 113 17.63 4.21 14.76
CA ALA A 113 17.04 2.98 14.22
C ALA A 113 16.20 2.28 15.30
N LEU A 114 14.99 1.85 14.93
CA LEU A 114 14.08 1.08 15.77
C LEU A 114 14.23 -0.42 15.48
N ALA A 115 14.03 -1.23 16.51
CA ALA A 115 14.02 -2.68 16.46
C ALA A 115 12.66 -3.26 16.88
N GLU A 116 12.45 -4.54 16.57
CA GLU A 116 11.30 -5.31 17.05
C GLU A 116 11.12 -5.18 18.56
N GLY A 117 9.93 -4.77 18.98
CA GLY A 117 9.54 -4.58 20.38
C GLY A 117 10.02 -3.29 21.02
N ASP A 118 10.61 -2.36 20.27
CA ASP A 118 10.94 -1.04 20.81
C ASP A 118 9.65 -0.26 21.16
N GLU A 119 9.66 0.42 22.31
CA GLU A 119 8.60 1.33 22.72
C GLU A 119 8.98 2.77 22.36
N VAL A 120 8.15 3.45 21.56
CA VAL A 120 8.31 4.86 21.21
C VAL A 120 7.20 5.68 21.83
N VAL A 121 7.57 6.73 22.57
CA VAL A 121 6.62 7.60 23.27
C VAL A 121 6.85 9.05 22.89
N PHE A 122 5.88 9.68 22.24
CA PHE A 122 5.86 11.13 22.05
C PHE A 122 5.01 11.78 23.14
N CYS A 123 5.59 12.78 23.80
CA CYS A 123 5.02 13.49 24.94
C CYS A 123 4.89 14.97 24.59
N TYR A 124 3.73 15.57 24.84
CA TYR A 124 3.51 17.01 24.67
C TYR A 124 3.22 17.70 26.01
N GLY A 125 3.75 18.90 26.20
CA GLY A 125 3.51 19.74 27.38
C GLY A 125 4.69 20.64 27.71
N ASP A 126 4.68 21.27 28.88
CA ASP A 126 5.81 22.05 29.44
C ASP A 126 6.86 21.10 30.03
N ASP A 127 8.03 20.99 29.38
CA ASP A 127 9.12 20.04 29.71
C ASP A 127 8.61 18.59 29.91
N PRO A 128 7.96 18.00 28.88
CA PRO A 128 7.13 16.83 29.06
C PRO A 128 7.95 15.55 29.19
N THR A 129 7.54 14.69 30.14
CA THR A 129 7.99 13.29 30.25
C THR A 129 6.79 12.35 30.16
N PRO A 130 6.98 11.03 29.94
CA PRO A 130 5.87 10.09 29.88
C PRO A 130 4.95 10.11 31.10
N GLU A 131 5.46 10.52 32.27
CA GLU A 131 4.70 10.59 33.53
C GLU A 131 3.89 11.88 33.72
N VAL A 132 4.23 12.97 33.02
CA VAL A 132 3.64 14.30 33.25
C VAL A 132 3.11 14.97 31.99
N ALA A 133 3.21 14.32 30.83
CA ALA A 133 2.71 14.84 29.56
C ALA A 133 1.22 15.18 29.64
N GLU A 134 0.82 16.20 28.90
CA GLU A 134 -0.58 16.55 28.69
C GLU A 134 -1.18 15.70 27.56
N VAL A 135 -0.36 15.29 26.59
CA VAL A 135 -0.74 14.46 25.44
C VAL A 135 0.31 13.40 25.17
N LEU A 136 -0.13 12.20 24.78
CA LEU A 136 0.74 11.07 24.47
C LEU A 136 0.38 10.41 23.14
N ILE A 137 1.43 9.95 22.44
CA ILE A 137 1.38 8.90 21.43
C ILE A 137 2.30 7.78 21.91
N LEU A 138 1.75 6.59 22.09
CA LEU A 138 2.41 5.39 22.61
C LEU A 138 2.44 4.35 21.49
N ILE A 139 3.63 3.93 21.08
CA ILE A 139 3.82 3.00 19.96
C ILE A 139 4.67 1.83 20.42
N GLU A 140 4.15 0.62 20.30
CA GLU A 140 4.96 -0.61 20.34
C GLU A 140 5.34 -1.00 18.90
N VAL A 141 6.64 -1.12 18.62
CA VAL A 141 7.13 -1.39 17.27
C VAL A 141 7.12 -2.88 16.97
N THR A 142 6.57 -3.25 15.81
CA THR A 142 6.86 -4.51 15.13
C THR A 142 7.49 -4.20 13.78
N LEU A 143 8.37 -5.07 13.29
CA LEU A 143 9.04 -4.92 12.01
C LEU A 143 8.31 -5.75 10.95
N ASP A 144 7.79 -5.09 9.94
CA ASP A 144 7.29 -5.77 8.76
C ASP A 144 8.47 -6.17 7.88
N GLU A 145 8.77 -7.47 7.89
CA GLU A 145 9.80 -8.10 7.07
C GLU A 145 9.26 -8.54 5.70
N SER A 146 8.04 -8.13 5.34
CA SER A 146 7.55 -8.23 3.97
C SER A 146 8.54 -7.52 3.04
N PRO A 147 8.82 -8.08 1.85
CA PRO A 147 9.73 -7.47 0.90
C PRO A 147 9.25 -6.06 0.59
N VAL A 148 10.06 -5.07 0.95
CA VAL A 148 9.80 -3.67 0.63
C VAL A 148 10.00 -3.53 -0.87
N THR A 149 8.90 -3.40 -1.58
CA THR A 149 8.94 -2.95 -2.97
C THR A 149 9.32 -1.46 -2.90
N PRO A 150 10.46 -1.03 -3.47
CA PRO A 150 10.76 0.39 -3.54
C PRO A 150 9.58 1.12 -4.20
N PRO A 151 9.30 2.40 -3.87
CA PRO A 151 8.30 3.16 -4.59
C PRO A 151 8.61 3.03 -6.09
N PRO A 152 7.65 2.59 -6.92
CA PRO A 152 7.94 2.18 -8.27
C PRO A 152 8.58 3.35 -9.04
N SER A 153 9.80 3.15 -9.53
CA SER A 153 10.38 4.11 -10.46
C SER A 153 9.70 3.88 -11.81
N GLY A 154 8.81 4.78 -12.20
CA GLY A 154 8.07 4.66 -13.46
C GLY A 154 6.57 4.80 -13.28
N TRP A 155 5.81 4.15 -14.16
CA TRP A 155 4.36 4.08 -14.08
C TRP A 155 3.89 2.86 -13.28
N SER A 156 2.65 2.89 -12.82
CA SER A 156 1.95 1.73 -12.27
C SER A 156 0.50 1.72 -12.75
N ILE A 157 -0.11 0.53 -12.77
CA ILE A 157 -1.52 0.34 -13.06
C ILE A 157 -2.18 -0.49 -11.94
N THR A 158 -3.46 -0.25 -11.71
CA THR A 158 -4.25 -1.04 -10.75
C THR A 158 -5.07 -2.10 -11.48
N LEU A 159 -4.99 -3.35 -11.03
CA LEU A 159 -5.81 -4.46 -11.50
C LEU A 159 -6.82 -4.81 -10.40
N THR A 160 -8.11 -4.92 -10.73
CA THR A 160 -9.16 -5.24 -9.76
C THR A 160 -10.04 -6.37 -10.28
N GLY A 161 -10.16 -7.45 -9.51
CA GLY A 161 -11.03 -8.59 -9.79
C GLY A 161 -11.37 -9.36 -8.52
N ALA A 162 -11.06 -10.66 -8.47
CA ALA A 162 -11.15 -11.49 -7.27
C ALA A 162 -10.20 -11.01 -6.15
N GLN A 163 -9.13 -10.33 -6.54
CA GLN A 163 -8.20 -9.59 -5.69
C GLN A 163 -7.81 -8.28 -6.37
N THR A 164 -7.17 -7.38 -5.62
CA THR A 164 -6.61 -6.13 -6.16
C THR A 164 -5.09 -6.22 -6.14
N GLU A 165 -4.48 -5.95 -7.29
CA GLU A 165 -3.03 -5.97 -7.48
C GLU A 165 -2.57 -4.67 -8.12
N THR A 166 -1.37 -4.21 -7.74
CA THR A 166 -0.71 -3.09 -8.39
C THR A 166 0.44 -3.64 -9.22
N VAL A 167 0.43 -3.36 -10.52
CA VAL A 167 1.52 -3.73 -11.44
C VAL A 167 2.30 -2.47 -11.76
N ASP A 168 3.54 -2.41 -11.30
CA ASP A 168 4.48 -1.36 -11.69
C ASP A 168 5.25 -1.69 -12.98
N GLN A 169 5.97 -0.68 -13.47
CA GLN A 169 6.78 -0.80 -14.68
C GLN A 169 7.82 -1.92 -14.60
N GLU A 170 8.50 -2.08 -13.46
CA GLU A 170 9.56 -3.08 -13.30
C GLU A 170 8.95 -4.49 -13.34
N TYR A 171 7.89 -4.74 -12.57
CA TYR A 171 7.15 -5.99 -12.57
C TYR A 171 6.64 -6.35 -13.98
N PHE A 172 6.10 -5.37 -14.71
CA PHE A 172 5.60 -5.58 -16.07
C PHE A 172 6.73 -5.96 -17.04
N GLU A 173 7.87 -5.28 -16.95
CA GLU A 173 9.05 -5.53 -17.79
C GLU A 173 9.74 -6.86 -17.42
N GLU A 174 9.78 -7.24 -16.14
CA GLU A 174 10.21 -8.57 -15.71
C GLU A 174 9.32 -9.66 -16.31
N GLY A 175 8.00 -9.49 -16.32
CA GLY A 175 7.09 -10.43 -16.97
C GLY A 175 7.39 -10.62 -18.46
N ILE A 176 7.69 -9.52 -19.17
CA ILE A 176 8.13 -9.55 -20.56
C ILE A 176 9.44 -10.35 -20.72
N ASP A 177 10.43 -10.11 -19.85
CA ASP A 177 11.71 -10.81 -19.86
C ASP A 177 11.57 -12.31 -19.57
N HIS A 178 10.57 -12.72 -18.79
CA HIS A 178 10.21 -14.11 -18.55
C HIS A 178 9.42 -14.76 -19.69
N GLY A 179 9.05 -13.99 -20.73
CA GLY A 179 8.40 -14.48 -21.95
C GLY A 179 6.92 -14.18 -22.06
N HIS A 180 6.35 -13.38 -21.15
CA HIS A 180 4.97 -12.86 -21.26
C HIS A 180 4.92 -11.70 -22.25
N VAL A 181 5.35 -11.96 -23.50
CA VAL A 181 5.55 -10.94 -24.53
C VAL A 181 4.91 -11.32 -25.85
N ALA A 182 4.27 -10.35 -26.49
CA ALA A 182 3.78 -10.43 -27.86
C ALA A 182 4.16 -9.18 -28.64
N THR A 183 4.28 -9.34 -29.96
CA THR A 183 4.61 -8.25 -30.88
C THR A 183 3.57 -8.12 -31.98
N TYR A 184 3.37 -6.89 -32.45
CA TYR A 184 2.45 -6.60 -33.55
C TYR A 184 2.97 -5.44 -34.41
N THR A 185 3.11 -5.68 -35.71
CA THR A 185 3.42 -4.60 -36.68
C THR A 185 2.13 -4.00 -37.22
N ASP A 186 1.94 -2.69 -37.04
CA ASP A 186 0.77 -1.99 -37.55
C ASP A 186 0.85 -1.65 -39.05
N GLU A 187 -0.24 -1.11 -39.59
CA GLU A 187 -0.35 -0.74 -41.01
C GLU A 187 0.62 0.38 -41.44
N ASN A 188 1.17 1.14 -40.48
CA ASN A 188 2.17 2.18 -40.72
C ASN A 188 3.60 1.64 -40.63
N GLY A 189 3.77 0.35 -40.33
CA GLY A 189 5.05 -0.32 -40.15
C GLY A 189 5.69 -0.12 -38.77
N GLY A 190 4.93 0.39 -37.79
CA GLY A 190 5.38 0.47 -36.40
C GLY A 190 5.31 -0.89 -35.71
N GLU A 191 6.40 -1.35 -35.13
CA GLU A 191 6.46 -2.59 -34.36
C GLU A 191 6.16 -2.33 -32.88
N TRP A 192 5.00 -2.77 -32.43
CA TRP A 192 4.56 -2.68 -31.05
C TRP A 192 4.96 -3.94 -30.29
N SER A 193 5.39 -3.78 -29.03
CA SER A 193 5.73 -4.90 -28.14
C SER A 193 5.28 -4.63 -26.72
N GLY A 194 4.84 -5.68 -26.03
CA GLY A 194 4.45 -5.67 -24.63
C GLY A 194 3.79 -6.99 -24.24
N MET A 195 2.94 -6.95 -23.21
CA MET A 195 2.33 -8.15 -22.63
C MET A 195 0.92 -8.42 -23.20
N PRO A 196 0.58 -9.65 -23.60
CA PRO A 196 -0.80 -10.03 -23.87
C PRO A 196 -1.73 -9.72 -22.67
N LEU A 197 -2.91 -9.16 -22.94
CA LEU A 197 -3.86 -8.73 -21.91
C LEU A 197 -4.25 -9.88 -20.96
N TRP A 198 -4.30 -11.11 -21.47
CA TRP A 198 -4.71 -12.28 -20.68
C TRP A 198 -3.74 -12.61 -19.55
N TYR A 199 -2.44 -12.30 -19.67
CA TYR A 199 -1.52 -12.47 -18.55
C TYR A 199 -1.88 -11.54 -17.38
N LEU A 200 -2.17 -10.26 -17.66
CA LEU A 200 -2.59 -9.31 -16.62
C LEU A 200 -3.93 -9.69 -15.99
N VAL A 201 -4.86 -10.20 -16.79
CA VAL A 201 -6.15 -10.68 -16.26
C VAL A 201 -5.97 -11.85 -15.31
N GLY A 202 -5.04 -12.76 -15.60
CA GLY A 202 -4.72 -13.91 -14.74
C GLY A 202 -4.10 -13.57 -13.39
N LEU A 203 -3.72 -12.31 -13.13
CA LEU A 203 -3.29 -11.88 -11.80
C LEU A 203 -4.46 -11.66 -10.84
N VAL A 204 -5.68 -11.46 -11.37
CA VAL A 204 -6.83 -11.00 -10.58
C VAL A 204 -8.14 -11.70 -10.94
N ASP A 205 -8.14 -12.71 -11.81
CA ASP A 205 -9.35 -13.46 -12.16
C ASP A 205 -9.74 -14.50 -11.11
N ASP A 206 -8.80 -14.98 -10.31
CA ASP A 206 -9.01 -15.67 -9.05
C ASP A 206 -7.96 -15.30 -7.98
N ILE A 207 -7.98 -16.01 -6.84
CA ILE A 207 -6.96 -15.89 -5.79
C ILE A 207 -6.06 -17.11 -5.90
N GLU A 208 -4.83 -16.90 -6.36
CA GLU A 208 -3.86 -17.97 -6.52
C GLU A 208 -3.42 -18.53 -5.16
N THR A 209 -3.21 -19.85 -5.15
CA THR A 209 -2.68 -20.55 -3.96
C THR A 209 -1.21 -20.94 -4.13
N SER A 210 -0.62 -20.57 -5.27
CA SER A 210 0.76 -20.85 -5.64
C SER A 210 1.51 -19.57 -6.00
N ASP A 211 2.83 -19.68 -6.07
CA ASP A 211 3.80 -18.64 -6.42
C ASP A 211 3.86 -18.32 -7.92
N HIS A 212 2.96 -18.87 -8.74
CA HIS A 212 2.86 -18.60 -10.17
C HIS A 212 1.41 -18.33 -10.57
N TRP A 213 1.17 -17.17 -11.19
CA TRP A 213 -0.15 -16.79 -11.69
C TRP A 213 -0.56 -17.64 -12.89
N THR A 214 -1.83 -18.03 -12.94
CA THR A 214 -2.43 -18.74 -14.06
C THR A 214 -3.74 -18.08 -14.47
N PHE A 215 -4.00 -18.00 -15.76
CA PHE A 215 -5.28 -17.51 -16.25
C PHE A 215 -6.35 -18.58 -16.06
N ASN A 216 -7.48 -18.23 -15.45
CA ASN A 216 -8.56 -19.15 -15.16
C ASN A 216 -9.53 -19.28 -16.35
N ASP A 217 -9.21 -20.18 -17.29
CA ASP A 217 -10.06 -20.49 -18.45
C ASP A 217 -11.50 -20.87 -18.08
N ALA A 218 -11.69 -21.53 -16.93
CA ALA A 218 -13.01 -21.97 -16.49
C ALA A 218 -13.88 -20.79 -16.04
N LEU A 219 -13.30 -19.77 -15.40
CA LEU A 219 -13.98 -18.51 -15.09
C LEU A 219 -14.19 -17.70 -16.36
N ALA A 220 -13.21 -17.63 -17.26
CA ALA A 220 -13.36 -16.91 -18.52
C ALA A 220 -14.48 -17.49 -19.39
N ALA A 221 -14.65 -18.82 -19.40
CA ALA A 221 -15.76 -19.49 -20.08
C ALA A 221 -17.15 -19.20 -19.46
N GLN A 222 -17.21 -18.75 -18.20
CA GLN A 222 -18.46 -18.35 -17.55
C GLN A 222 -18.92 -16.95 -17.98
N GLY A 223 -18.00 -16.12 -18.49
CA GLY A 223 -18.32 -14.85 -19.15
C GLY A 223 -18.39 -13.66 -18.20
N TYR A 224 -17.22 -13.19 -17.74
CA TYR A 224 -17.05 -11.86 -17.15
C TYR A 224 -16.55 -10.83 -18.19
N SER A 225 -16.68 -9.54 -17.85
CA SER A 225 -16.21 -8.42 -18.67
C SER A 225 -14.89 -7.89 -18.15
N ILE A 226 -13.94 -7.62 -19.04
CA ILE A 226 -12.64 -7.00 -18.74
C ILE A 226 -12.69 -5.56 -19.22
N LYS A 227 -12.73 -4.62 -18.27
CA LYS A 227 -12.80 -3.19 -18.53
C LYS A 227 -11.40 -2.59 -18.43
N VAL A 228 -10.91 -1.99 -19.50
CA VAL A 228 -9.61 -1.30 -19.54
C VAL A 228 -9.86 0.20 -19.49
N ILE A 229 -9.22 0.90 -18.57
CA ILE A 229 -9.50 2.29 -18.22
C ILE A 229 -8.21 3.13 -18.37
N ALA A 230 -8.31 4.25 -19.07
CA ALA A 230 -7.25 5.22 -19.18
C ALA A 230 -7.27 6.23 -18.02
N ASP A 231 -6.15 6.92 -17.81
CA ASP A 231 -5.96 8.00 -16.85
C ASP A 231 -7.00 9.14 -16.99
N ASP A 232 -7.49 9.39 -18.20
CA ASP A 232 -8.56 10.36 -18.49
C ASP A 232 -9.98 9.85 -18.18
N GLY A 233 -10.11 8.62 -17.70
CA GLY A 233 -11.36 7.93 -17.36
C GLY A 233 -12.10 7.31 -18.55
N TYR A 234 -11.57 7.43 -19.78
CA TYR A 234 -12.11 6.69 -20.93
C TYR A 234 -11.91 5.19 -20.71
N SER A 235 -12.89 4.38 -21.12
CA SER A 235 -12.79 2.93 -20.95
C SER A 235 -13.42 2.16 -22.09
N ILE A 236 -12.94 0.94 -22.26
CA ILE A 236 -13.46 -0.05 -23.19
C ILE A 236 -13.64 -1.39 -22.47
N ASN A 237 -14.47 -2.26 -23.03
CA ASN A 237 -14.71 -3.59 -22.47
C ASN A 237 -14.36 -4.68 -23.49
N PHE A 238 -13.85 -5.78 -22.97
CA PHE A 238 -13.71 -7.06 -23.67
C PHE A 238 -14.49 -8.14 -22.95
N GLU A 239 -15.05 -9.07 -23.72
CA GLU A 239 -15.58 -10.31 -23.15
C GLU A 239 -14.40 -11.22 -22.81
N SER A 240 -14.40 -11.79 -21.61
CA SER A 240 -13.36 -12.73 -21.14
C SER A 240 -13.05 -13.85 -22.14
N ALA A 241 -14.06 -14.42 -22.79
CA ALA A 241 -13.88 -15.44 -23.82
C ALA A 241 -13.08 -14.98 -25.06
N SER A 242 -13.01 -13.67 -25.34
CA SER A 242 -12.20 -13.11 -26.44
C SER A 242 -10.76 -12.81 -26.02
N VAL A 243 -10.51 -12.72 -24.71
CA VAL A 243 -9.20 -12.47 -24.12
C VAL A 243 -8.50 -13.77 -23.76
N ALA A 244 -9.24 -14.83 -23.41
CA ALA A 244 -8.70 -16.13 -23.02
C ALA A 244 -7.60 -16.64 -23.98
N GLU A 245 -6.38 -16.75 -23.43
CA GLU A 245 -5.15 -17.17 -24.12
C GLU A 245 -4.89 -16.44 -25.47
N ASN A 246 -5.34 -15.18 -25.59
CA ASN A 246 -5.26 -14.42 -26.84
C ASN A 246 -4.08 -13.46 -26.89
N ASP A 247 -3.01 -13.86 -27.58
CA ASP A 247 -1.82 -13.03 -27.83
C ASP A 247 -2.06 -11.88 -28.83
N GLY A 248 -3.25 -11.81 -29.44
CA GLY A 248 -3.67 -10.77 -30.38
C GLY A 248 -4.18 -9.47 -29.74
N ILE A 249 -4.33 -9.45 -28.41
CA ILE A 249 -4.72 -8.28 -27.61
C ILE A 249 -3.56 -7.93 -26.70
N ILE A 250 -2.78 -6.92 -27.06
CA ILE A 250 -1.50 -6.59 -26.45
C ILE A 250 -1.61 -5.27 -25.69
N VAL A 251 -1.17 -5.27 -24.43
CA VAL A 251 -0.86 -4.06 -23.66
C VAL A 251 0.60 -3.73 -23.95
N ALA A 252 0.85 -2.80 -24.87
CA ALA A 252 2.19 -2.45 -25.32
C ALA A 252 2.81 -1.39 -24.41
N ASN A 253 4.10 -1.57 -24.07
CA ASN A 253 4.96 -0.58 -23.41
C ASN A 253 6.05 -0.02 -24.33
N THR A 254 6.22 -0.58 -25.54
CA THR A 254 7.22 -0.13 -26.51
C THR A 254 6.71 -0.06 -27.94
N LEU A 255 7.28 0.88 -28.70
CA LEU A 255 7.08 1.07 -30.14
C LEU A 255 8.44 1.19 -30.82
N ASN A 256 8.73 0.31 -31.77
CA ASN A 256 10.00 0.15 -32.47
C ASN A 256 11.20 -0.05 -31.52
N GLY A 257 10.98 -0.80 -30.44
CA GLY A 257 12.01 -1.11 -29.43
C GLY A 257 12.38 0.06 -28.52
N THR A 258 11.63 1.15 -28.55
CA THR A 258 11.77 2.28 -27.63
C THR A 258 10.49 2.47 -26.84
N GLU A 259 10.58 3.17 -25.70
CA GLU A 259 9.44 3.60 -24.91
C GLU A 259 8.37 4.30 -25.77
N LEU A 260 7.11 4.17 -25.36
CA LEU A 260 6.00 4.83 -26.03
C LEU A 260 6.14 6.35 -26.00
N PRO A 261 5.75 7.06 -27.07
CA PRO A 261 5.59 8.51 -27.00
C PRO A 261 4.39 8.85 -26.10
N GLU A 262 4.43 10.04 -25.49
CA GLU A 262 3.31 10.59 -24.71
C GLU A 262 1.97 10.52 -25.45
N THR A 263 1.99 10.89 -26.75
CA THR A 263 0.81 10.90 -27.61
C THR A 263 1.09 10.34 -29.00
N ILE A 264 0.03 9.93 -29.70
CA ILE A 264 0.10 9.35 -31.04
C ILE A 264 -0.97 9.89 -32.01
N GLY A 265 -0.58 9.95 -33.29
CA GLY A 265 -1.43 10.35 -34.41
C GLY A 265 -1.71 11.85 -34.47
N GLU A 266 -2.38 12.29 -35.54
CA GLU A 266 -2.67 13.73 -35.78
C GLU A 266 -3.57 14.39 -34.72
N LYS A 267 -4.25 13.58 -33.91
CA LYS A 267 -5.15 14.04 -32.85
C LYS A 267 -4.49 14.06 -31.46
N GLU A 268 -3.18 13.77 -31.38
CA GLU A 268 -2.41 13.75 -30.14
C GLU A 268 -3.12 12.94 -29.04
N LYS A 269 -3.57 11.73 -29.37
CA LYS A 269 -4.23 10.86 -28.39
C LYS A 269 -3.20 10.35 -27.38
N PRO A 270 -3.55 10.19 -26.08
CA PRO A 270 -2.68 9.54 -25.10
C PRO A 270 -2.17 8.19 -25.58
N CYS A 271 -0.91 7.88 -25.26
CA CYS A 271 -0.25 6.64 -25.66
C CYS A 271 0.67 6.10 -24.56
N TRP A 272 1.45 6.95 -23.89
CA TRP A 272 2.23 6.58 -22.70
C TRP A 272 1.32 6.51 -21.46
N PRO A 273 1.59 5.63 -20.47
CA PRO A 273 2.69 4.66 -20.42
C PRO A 273 2.41 3.36 -21.18
N LEU A 274 1.14 3.00 -21.34
CA LEU A 274 0.70 1.76 -21.94
C LEU A 274 -0.38 2.00 -23.00
N GLN A 275 -0.29 1.25 -24.09
CA GLN A 275 -1.21 1.33 -25.23
C GLN A 275 -1.79 -0.05 -25.57
N LEU A 276 -3.11 -0.16 -25.59
CA LEU A 276 -3.78 -1.34 -26.10
C LEU A 276 -3.70 -1.37 -27.63
N ILE A 277 -3.14 -2.44 -28.17
CA ILE A 277 -2.87 -2.64 -29.59
C ILE A 277 -2.89 -4.14 -29.93
N GLY A 278 -2.84 -4.48 -31.21
CA GLY A 278 -2.76 -5.87 -31.66
C GLY A 278 -3.68 -6.17 -32.83
N PRO A 279 -3.54 -7.36 -33.45
CA PRO A 279 -4.36 -7.76 -34.58
C PRO A 279 -5.86 -7.93 -34.23
N ASP A 280 -6.17 -8.22 -32.95
CA ASP A 280 -7.55 -8.42 -32.47
C ASP A 280 -8.13 -7.19 -31.76
N VAL A 281 -7.42 -6.05 -31.84
CA VAL A 281 -7.86 -4.76 -31.28
C VAL A 281 -8.37 -3.86 -32.41
N SER A 282 -9.67 -3.57 -32.41
CA SER A 282 -10.26 -2.66 -33.40
C SER A 282 -9.81 -1.21 -33.18
N ALA A 283 -9.93 -0.37 -34.21
CA ALA A 283 -9.48 1.03 -34.14
C ALA A 283 -10.14 1.86 -33.01
N GLY A 284 -11.35 1.50 -32.57
CA GLY A 284 -12.04 2.14 -31.44
C GLY A 284 -11.62 1.61 -30.07
N GLN A 285 -10.96 0.45 -30.03
CA GLN A 285 -10.44 -0.20 -28.82
C GLN A 285 -8.97 0.15 -28.56
N LYS A 286 -8.31 0.92 -29.44
CA LYS A 286 -6.95 1.40 -29.19
C LYS A 286 -6.98 2.52 -28.15
N ILE A 287 -6.90 2.12 -26.89
CA ILE A 287 -6.83 2.98 -25.71
C ILE A 287 -5.36 3.12 -25.29
N GLY A 288 -4.89 4.35 -25.08
CA GLY A 288 -3.56 4.63 -24.53
C GLY A 288 -3.70 5.35 -23.19
N GLY A 289 -2.60 5.46 -22.44
CA GLY A 289 -2.67 6.01 -21.08
C GLY A 289 -3.37 5.08 -20.10
N ILE A 290 -3.27 3.76 -20.30
CA ILE A 290 -3.95 2.78 -19.44
C ILE A 290 -3.46 2.94 -18.00
N ALA A 291 -4.41 3.08 -17.07
CA ALA A 291 -4.16 3.25 -15.64
C ALA A 291 -4.82 2.14 -14.80
N GLU A 292 -5.93 1.56 -15.27
CA GLU A 292 -6.64 0.51 -14.53
C GLU A 292 -7.20 -0.59 -15.45
N ILE A 293 -7.30 -1.80 -14.92
CA ILE A 293 -8.04 -2.92 -15.52
C ILE A 293 -8.96 -3.52 -14.46
N GLU A 294 -10.24 -3.63 -14.77
CA GLU A 294 -11.29 -4.06 -13.84
C GLU A 294 -12.05 -5.27 -14.42
N LEU A 295 -12.16 -6.36 -13.66
CA LEU A 295 -12.94 -7.54 -13.99
C LEU A 295 -14.34 -7.45 -13.38
N ILE A 296 -15.33 -7.30 -14.24
CA ILE A 296 -16.72 -7.07 -13.85
C ILE A 296 -17.54 -8.32 -14.11
N GLY A 297 -18.25 -8.78 -13.08
CA GLY A 297 -19.11 -9.95 -13.18
C GLY A 297 -18.35 -11.27 -13.10
N LEU A 298 -17.17 -11.28 -12.47
CA LEU A 298 -16.58 -12.51 -11.96
C LEU A 298 -17.61 -13.21 -11.07
N SER A 299 -17.74 -14.52 -11.24
CA SER A 299 -18.52 -15.30 -10.27
C SER A 299 -17.74 -15.26 -8.96
N GLU A 300 -18.39 -14.85 -7.88
CA GLU A 300 -17.75 -14.88 -6.56
C GLU A 300 -17.23 -16.29 -6.30
N PRO A 301 -16.02 -16.44 -5.70
CA PRO A 301 -15.60 -17.75 -5.22
C PRO A 301 -16.73 -18.27 -4.34
N SER A 302 -17.20 -19.49 -4.59
CA SER A 302 -18.31 -20.03 -3.80
C SER A 302 -17.94 -19.91 -2.32
N ASP A 303 -18.82 -19.31 -1.53
CA ASP A 303 -18.69 -19.16 -0.07
C ASP A 303 -18.44 -20.49 0.68
N GLU A 304 -18.46 -21.64 -0.03
CA GLU A 304 -18.11 -22.97 0.45
C GLU A 304 -16.64 -23.05 0.91
N TRP A 305 -16.36 -22.45 2.06
CA TRP A 305 -15.14 -22.72 2.80
C TRP A 305 -15.12 -24.19 3.26
N GLU A 306 -13.93 -24.74 3.46
CA GLU A 306 -13.73 -26.05 4.07
C GLU A 306 -12.85 -25.93 5.32
N ILE A 307 -13.35 -26.40 6.48
CA ILE A 307 -12.56 -26.51 7.71
C ILE A 307 -11.91 -27.89 7.78
N THR A 308 -10.61 -27.93 8.09
CA THR A 308 -9.90 -29.18 8.43
C THR A 308 -9.72 -29.30 9.94
N LEU A 309 -10.46 -30.21 10.57
CA LEU A 309 -10.28 -30.57 11.98
C LEU A 309 -9.15 -31.58 12.11
N SER A 310 -8.05 -31.19 12.74
CA SER A 310 -6.88 -32.06 12.97
C SER A 310 -6.79 -32.48 14.44
N GLY A 311 -6.71 -33.78 14.69
CA GLY A 311 -6.68 -34.37 16.04
C GLY A 311 -6.29 -35.84 16.02
N ALA A 312 -6.93 -36.68 16.85
CA ALA A 312 -6.71 -38.13 16.80
C ALA A 312 -7.12 -38.77 15.45
N PHE A 313 -7.93 -38.07 14.67
CA PHE A 313 -8.13 -38.25 13.24
C PHE A 313 -8.29 -36.87 12.59
N ASN A 314 -8.04 -36.80 11.29
CA ASN A 314 -8.21 -35.58 10.50
C ASN A 314 -9.49 -35.68 9.67
N ARG A 315 -10.32 -34.63 9.64
CA ARG A 315 -11.53 -34.55 8.82
C ARG A 315 -11.67 -33.18 8.19
N LYS A 316 -12.04 -33.17 6.90
CA LYS A 316 -12.49 -31.97 6.18
C LYS A 316 -14.03 -31.88 6.27
N LEU A 317 -14.54 -30.69 6.58
CA LEU A 317 -15.96 -30.36 6.63
C LEU A 317 -16.22 -29.23 5.64
N THR A 318 -17.23 -29.36 4.79
CA THR A 318 -17.70 -28.25 3.96
C THR A 318 -18.53 -27.27 4.78
N GLN A 319 -18.67 -26.02 4.31
CA GLN A 319 -19.60 -25.05 4.90
C GLN A 319 -20.98 -25.66 5.13
N ALA A 320 -21.55 -26.32 4.11
CA ALA A 320 -22.87 -26.95 4.22
C ALA A 320 -22.93 -28.05 5.31
N GLU A 321 -21.88 -28.87 5.44
CA GLU A 321 -21.80 -29.87 6.52
C GLU A 321 -21.67 -29.20 7.91
N PHE A 322 -20.97 -28.07 7.99
CA PHE A 322 -20.85 -27.31 9.23
C PHE A 322 -22.18 -26.64 9.63
N GLU A 323 -22.86 -25.98 8.70
CA GLU A 323 -24.14 -25.30 8.94
C GLU A 323 -25.26 -26.28 9.33
N ASP A 324 -25.33 -27.46 8.69
CA ASP A 324 -26.22 -28.56 9.12
C ASP A 324 -25.89 -29.01 10.55
N GLY A 325 -24.60 -29.08 10.88
CA GLY A 325 -24.09 -29.36 12.22
C GLY A 325 -24.52 -28.31 13.24
N VAL A 326 -24.44 -27.02 12.92
CA VAL A 326 -24.91 -25.91 13.79
C VAL A 326 -26.40 -26.05 14.10
N GLY A 327 -27.21 -26.53 13.14
CA GLY A 327 -28.63 -26.82 13.38
C GLY A 327 -28.89 -27.83 14.50
N CYS A 328 -28.00 -28.79 14.72
CA CYS A 328 -28.11 -29.82 15.77
C CYS A 328 -27.24 -29.56 17.01
N HIS A 329 -26.16 -28.77 16.87
CA HIS A 329 -25.09 -28.62 17.87
C HIS A 329 -24.61 -27.18 18.07
N GLY A 330 -25.34 -26.17 17.59
CA GLY A 330 -24.98 -24.76 17.72
C GLY A 330 -24.99 -24.25 19.15
N GLY A 331 -24.12 -23.27 19.42
CA GLY A 331 -24.12 -22.44 20.61
C GLY A 331 -24.04 -20.97 20.20
N SER A 332 -24.47 -20.07 21.07
CA SER A 332 -24.38 -18.62 20.85
C SER A 332 -23.67 -17.96 22.02
N TYR A 333 -22.90 -16.93 21.73
CA TYR A 333 -22.27 -16.04 22.70
C TYR A 333 -22.78 -14.61 22.48
N THR A 334 -23.10 -13.90 23.55
CA THR A 334 -23.45 -12.48 23.48
C THR A 334 -22.37 -11.71 24.21
N ASP A 335 -21.72 -10.78 23.53
CA ASP A 335 -20.65 -9.97 24.11
C ASP A 335 -21.19 -8.77 24.92
N GLY A 336 -20.26 -7.94 25.40
CA GLY A 336 -20.57 -6.77 26.22
C GLY A 336 -21.33 -5.67 25.48
N ASP A 337 -21.32 -5.69 24.15
CA ASP A 337 -21.98 -4.72 23.27
C ASP A 337 -23.31 -5.25 22.72
N GLU A 338 -23.81 -6.35 23.30
CA GLU A 338 -25.04 -7.05 22.92
C GLU A 338 -25.00 -7.68 21.51
N GLN A 339 -23.81 -7.85 20.92
CA GLN A 339 -23.65 -8.55 19.65
C GLN A 339 -23.68 -10.07 19.88
N VAL A 340 -24.44 -10.78 19.04
CA VAL A 340 -24.61 -12.23 19.11
C VAL A 340 -23.69 -12.89 18.08
N TRP A 341 -22.80 -13.74 18.57
CA TRP A 341 -21.87 -14.59 17.84
C TRP A 341 -22.30 -16.05 17.94
#